data_AF-A0A101FQD0-F1
#
_entry.id   AF-A0A101FQD0-F1
#
_cell.length_a   1.000
_cell.length_b   1.000
_cell.length_c   1.000
_cell.angle_alpha   90.00
_cell.angle_beta   90.00
_cell.angle_gamma   90.00
#
_symmetry.space_group_name_H-M   'P 1'
#
loop_
_entity.id
_entity.type
_entity.pdbx_description
1 polymer ?
#
loop_
_entity_poly.entity_id
_entity_poly.type
_entity_poly.pdbx_seq_one_letter_code
_entity_poly.pdbx_strand_id
1 'polypeptide(L)'
;MTCTSEARSGTSGNWRKLPDATLSGEGLLQALQEAAARACAAYGVPKIYFALALGKRLHYLTGYGKETYLPATREPLGHGIWVFIEGGEHLTAAQREELVGTLRSLAGICREQWRVEKCPPSGPSTTGEGVNR
;
A
#
# COMPACT_ATOMS: atom_id res chain seq x y z
N MET A 1 -24.23 -40.63 -0.17
CA MET A 1 -24.36 -39.36 -0.91
C MET A 1 -25.05 -38.37 0.00
N THR A 2 -24.31 -37.36 0.49
CA THR A 2 -24.73 -35.97 0.79
C THR A 2 -23.63 -35.36 1.68
N CYS A 3 -22.62 -34.77 1.05
CA CYS A 3 -21.72 -33.85 1.73
C CYS A 3 -22.37 -32.48 1.71
N THR A 4 -22.85 -32.04 2.87
CA THR A 4 -23.34 -30.68 3.09
C THR A 4 -22.14 -29.74 3.10
N SER A 5 -21.95 -28.99 2.02
CA SER A 5 -20.95 -27.93 1.93
C SER A 5 -21.43 -26.70 2.69
N GLU A 6 -20.92 -26.50 3.90
CA GLU A 6 -21.02 -25.23 4.61
C GLU A 6 -20.05 -24.23 3.98
N ALA A 7 -20.59 -23.33 3.17
CA ALA A 7 -19.92 -22.12 2.75
C ALA A 7 -19.65 -21.24 3.98
N ARG A 8 -18.44 -21.32 4.53
CA ARG A 8 -17.96 -20.39 5.55
C ARG A 8 -17.76 -19.02 4.91
N SER A 9 -18.81 -18.20 4.99
CA SER A 9 -18.73 -16.75 4.87
C SER A 9 -17.83 -16.22 5.98
N GLY A 10 -16.56 -16.00 5.66
CA GLY A 10 -15.56 -15.55 6.61
C GLY A 10 -15.28 -14.06 6.48
N THR A 11 -15.78 -13.30 7.46
CA THR A 11 -15.18 -12.07 7.98
C THR A 11 -15.17 -10.84 7.05
N SER A 12 -16.29 -10.10 7.08
CA SER A 12 -16.30 -8.63 6.88
C SER A 12 -15.56 -7.96 8.04
N GLY A 13 -14.26 -8.24 8.17
CA GLY A 13 -13.38 -7.69 9.18
C GLY A 13 -13.04 -6.24 8.84
N ASN A 14 -12.91 -5.42 9.87
CA ASN A 14 -12.55 -4.01 9.80
C ASN A 14 -11.08 -3.78 9.34
N TRP A 15 -10.64 -4.44 8.26
CA TRP A 15 -9.29 -4.29 7.69
C TRP A 15 -9.11 -2.93 6.99
N ARG A 16 -10.23 -2.25 6.70
CA ARG A 16 -10.30 -0.89 6.13
C ARG A 16 -9.81 0.21 7.06
N LYS A 17 -9.64 -0.06 8.36
CA LYS A 17 -9.01 0.91 9.27
C LYS A 17 -7.53 1.04 8.91
N LEU A 18 -7.20 2.12 8.21
CA LEU A 18 -5.83 2.49 7.88
C LEU A 18 -5.03 2.66 9.19
N PRO A 19 -3.77 2.19 9.26
CA PRO A 19 -2.94 2.40 10.44
C PRO A 19 -2.75 3.90 10.70
N ASP A 20 -2.90 4.28 11.97
CA ASP A 20 -2.71 5.64 12.47
C ASP A 20 -1.20 5.87 12.64
N ALA A 21 -0.50 6.01 11.52
CA ALA A 21 0.94 6.18 11.50
C ALA A 21 1.29 7.69 11.47
N THR A 22 2.06 8.16 12.44
CA THR A 22 2.88 9.37 12.35
C THR A 22 4.08 9.05 11.45
N LEU A 23 4.19 9.73 10.29
CA LEU A 23 4.83 9.20 9.09
C LEU A 23 6.13 9.93 8.70
N SER A 24 7.27 9.35 9.10
CA SER A 24 8.53 9.47 8.35
C SER A 24 8.53 8.44 7.20
N GLY A 25 9.53 8.47 6.32
CA GLY A 25 9.61 7.50 5.20
C GLY A 25 9.56 6.01 5.60
N GLU A 26 9.95 5.67 6.83
CA GLU A 26 9.78 4.33 7.40
C GLU A 26 8.30 3.97 7.67
N GLY A 27 7.48 4.97 8.02
CA GLY A 27 6.07 4.78 8.31
C GLY A 27 5.24 4.40 7.08
N LEU A 28 5.61 4.87 5.87
CA LEU A 28 4.95 4.43 4.63
C LEU A 28 5.19 2.93 4.38
N LEU A 29 6.45 2.48 4.53
CA LEU A 29 6.80 1.08 4.32
C LEU A 29 6.09 0.19 5.33
N GLN A 30 6.02 0.62 6.58
CA GLN A 30 5.31 -0.09 7.63
C GLN A 30 3.79 -0.15 7.37
N ALA A 31 3.17 0.97 6.97
CA ALA A 31 1.75 1.02 6.64
C ALA A 31 1.39 0.11 5.47
N LEU A 32 2.21 0.10 4.41
CA LEU A 32 2.03 -0.80 3.26
C LEU A 32 2.22 -2.27 3.67
N GLN A 33 3.22 -2.57 4.48
CA GLN A 33 3.47 -3.93 4.97
C GLN A 33 2.31 -4.45 5.82
N GLU A 34 1.80 -3.63 6.73
CA GLU A 34 0.65 -3.98 7.56
C GLU A 34 -0.62 -4.16 6.73
N ALA A 35 -0.84 -3.30 5.73
CA ALA A 35 -1.94 -3.45 4.80
C ALA A 35 -1.84 -4.76 3.99
N ALA A 36 -0.64 -5.14 3.53
CA ALA A 36 -0.40 -6.42 2.90
C ALA A 36 -0.71 -7.59 3.84
N ALA A 37 -0.29 -7.52 5.11
CA ALA A 37 -0.57 -8.57 6.09
C ALA A 37 -2.07 -8.78 6.30
N ARG A 38 -2.82 -7.68 6.49
CA ARG A 38 -4.27 -7.71 6.64
C ARG A 38 -4.97 -8.21 5.40
N ALA A 39 -4.51 -7.79 4.21
CA ALA A 39 -5.07 -8.24 2.95
C ALA A 39 -4.80 -9.73 2.69
N CYS A 40 -3.59 -10.24 2.94
CA CYS A 40 -3.30 -11.67 2.84
C CYS A 40 -4.24 -12.49 3.73
N ALA A 41 -4.46 -12.05 4.97
CA ALA A 41 -5.39 -12.71 5.90
C ALA A 41 -6.86 -12.63 5.45
N ALA A 42 -7.31 -11.48 4.95
CA ALA A 42 -8.70 -11.27 4.55
C ALA A 42 -9.08 -11.98 3.25
N TYR A 43 -8.17 -11.99 2.27
CA TYR A 43 -8.43 -12.50 0.93
C TYR A 43 -7.85 -13.90 0.69
N GLY A 44 -7.11 -14.46 1.66
CA GLY A 44 -6.51 -15.78 1.56
C GLY A 44 -5.41 -15.89 0.51
N VAL A 45 -4.79 -14.77 0.14
CA VAL A 45 -3.69 -14.76 -0.82
C VAL A 45 -2.34 -15.01 -0.12
N PRO A 46 -1.43 -15.78 -0.73
CA PRO A 46 -0.18 -16.18 -0.10
C PRO A 46 0.80 -15.04 0.15
N LYS A 47 0.88 -14.07 -0.77
CA LYS A 47 1.82 -12.95 -0.69
C LYS A 47 1.34 -11.73 -1.46
N ILE A 48 1.54 -10.58 -0.84
CA ILE A 48 1.37 -9.26 -1.46
C ILE A 48 2.68 -8.50 -1.26
N TYR A 49 3.18 -7.89 -2.34
CA TYR A 49 4.35 -7.01 -2.26
C TYR A 49 4.18 -5.78 -3.15
N PHE A 50 4.94 -4.73 -2.82
CA PHE A 50 4.89 -3.44 -3.49
C PHE A 50 6.22 -3.14 -4.14
N ALA A 51 6.17 -2.42 -5.26
CA ALA A 51 7.35 -1.92 -5.93
C ALA A 51 7.17 -0.47 -6.39
N LEU A 52 8.27 0.27 -6.43
CA LEU A 52 8.35 1.61 -7.00
C LEU A 52 8.92 1.55 -8.41
N ALA A 53 8.27 2.23 -9.34
CA ALA A 53 8.76 2.46 -10.68
C ALA A 53 9.86 3.53 -10.67
N LEU A 54 11.08 3.12 -10.99
CA LEU A 54 12.22 4.00 -11.25
C LEU A 54 12.58 3.86 -12.74
N GLY A 55 12.02 4.77 -13.54
CA GLY A 55 12.11 4.70 -15.00
C GLY A 55 11.38 3.46 -15.53
N LYS A 56 12.12 2.54 -16.18
CA LYS A 56 11.57 1.29 -16.75
C LYS A 56 11.66 0.10 -15.78
N ARG A 57 12.21 0.29 -14.58
CA ARG A 57 12.44 -0.80 -13.61
C ARG A 57 11.51 -0.66 -12.41
N LEU A 58 11.07 -1.79 -11.89
CA LEU A 58 10.29 -1.89 -10.66
C LEU A 58 11.22 -2.34 -9.53
N HIS A 59 11.32 -1.53 -8.49
CA HIS A 59 12.16 -1.77 -7.33
C HIS A 59 11.30 -2.17 -6.14
N TYR A 60 11.60 -3.32 -5.55
CA TYR A 60 10.90 -3.80 -4.37
C TYR A 60 10.94 -2.75 -3.24
N LEU A 61 9.78 -2.51 -2.62
CA LEU A 61 9.63 -1.61 -1.47
C LEU A 61 9.46 -2.41 -0.19
N THR A 62 8.37 -3.18 -0.11
CA THR A 62 7.97 -3.95 1.07
C THR A 62 6.92 -4.97 0.67
N GLY A 63 6.57 -5.88 1.57
CA GLY A 63 5.57 -6.92 1.33
C GLY A 63 5.36 -7.80 2.54
N TYR A 64 4.33 -8.64 2.45
CA TYR A 64 3.99 -9.62 3.45
C TYR A 64 3.54 -10.93 2.79
N GLY A 65 3.90 -12.05 3.42
CA GLY A 65 3.53 -13.38 2.99
C GLY A 65 4.74 -14.24 2.66
N LYS A 66 4.47 -15.48 2.25
CA LYS A 66 5.51 -16.42 1.84
C LYS A 66 5.63 -16.40 0.33
N GLU A 67 6.86 -16.39 -0.16
CA GLU A 67 7.10 -16.52 -1.59
C GLU A 67 6.56 -17.84 -2.10
N THR A 68 5.77 -17.76 -3.15
CA THR A 68 5.21 -18.91 -3.85
C THR A 68 5.67 -18.90 -5.30
N TYR A 69 5.58 -20.05 -5.96
CA TYR A 69 5.79 -20.14 -7.40
C TYR A 69 4.52 -19.80 -8.20
N LEU A 70 3.53 -19.16 -7.56
CA LEU A 70 2.30 -18.73 -8.23
C LEU A 70 2.54 -17.44 -9.00
N PRO A 71 1.85 -17.25 -10.14
CA PRO A 71 1.94 -15.99 -10.88
C PRO A 71 1.39 -14.83 -10.04
N ALA A 72 2.10 -13.71 -10.05
CA ALA A 72 1.62 -12.49 -9.43
C ALA A 72 0.76 -11.69 -10.42
N THR A 73 -0.44 -11.30 -10.02
CA THR A 73 -1.14 -10.21 -10.72
C THR A 73 -0.59 -8.88 -10.27
N ARG A 74 -0.32 -7.96 -11.19
CA ARG A 74 0.20 -6.62 -10.89
C ARG A 74 -0.84 -5.55 -11.16
N GLU A 75 -0.95 -4.57 -10.27
CA GLU A 75 -1.90 -3.46 -10.38
C GLU A 75 -1.25 -2.13 -10.00
N PRO A 76 -1.52 -1.05 -10.73
CA PRO A 76 -1.01 0.27 -10.38
C PRO A 76 -1.80 0.87 -9.21
N LEU A 77 -1.07 1.30 -8.18
CA LEU A 77 -1.62 2.07 -7.05
C LEU A 77 -1.51 3.58 -7.26
N GLY A 78 -0.98 3.99 -8.41
CA GLY A 78 -0.69 5.39 -8.71
C GLY A 78 0.68 5.80 -8.19
N HIS A 79 1.11 7.01 -8.58
CA HIS A 79 2.34 7.61 -8.07
C HIS A 79 3.65 6.82 -8.33
N GLY A 80 3.63 5.91 -9.29
CA GLY A 80 4.74 5.00 -9.57
C GLY A 80 4.79 3.79 -8.64
N ILE A 81 3.85 3.63 -7.71
CA ILE A 81 3.75 2.45 -6.84
C ILE A 81 2.89 1.40 -7.52
N TRP A 82 3.37 0.17 -7.49
CA TRP A 82 2.72 -1.02 -7.99
C TRP A 82 2.51 -2.01 -6.85
N VAL A 83 1.39 -2.73 -6.88
CA VAL A 83 1.16 -3.89 -6.02
C VAL A 83 1.22 -5.15 -6.87
N PHE A 84 1.74 -6.21 -6.28
CA PHE A 84 1.79 -7.55 -6.81
C PHE A 84 1.10 -8.49 -5.82
N ILE A 85 0.18 -9.29 -6.34
CA ILE A 85 -0.65 -10.22 -5.57
C ILE A 85 -0.40 -11.62 -6.13
N GLU A 86 0.40 -12.42 -5.43
CA GLU A 86 0.62 -13.83 -5.76
C GLU A 86 -0.65 -14.63 -5.43
N GLY A 87 -1.08 -15.53 -6.33
CA GLY A 87 -2.36 -16.24 -6.18
C GLY A 87 -3.59 -15.35 -6.41
N GLY A 88 -3.39 -14.15 -6.95
CA GLY A 88 -4.44 -13.17 -7.19
C GLY A 88 -5.46 -13.62 -8.24
N GLU A 89 -5.14 -14.60 -9.08
CA GLU A 89 -6.05 -15.22 -10.06
C GLU A 89 -7.31 -15.82 -9.43
N HIS A 90 -7.26 -16.19 -8.15
CA HIS A 90 -8.40 -16.72 -7.41
C HIS A 90 -9.36 -15.62 -6.90
N LEU A 91 -8.95 -14.35 -6.97
CA LEU A 91 -9.81 -13.23 -6.60
C LEU A 91 -10.80 -12.91 -7.72
N THR A 92 -12.07 -12.79 -7.35
CA THR A 92 -13.09 -12.21 -8.24
C THR A 92 -12.73 -10.77 -8.61
N ALA A 93 -13.27 -10.28 -9.73
CA ALA A 93 -13.05 -8.90 -10.15
C ALA A 93 -13.43 -7.89 -9.06
N ALA A 94 -14.55 -8.11 -8.36
CA ALA A 94 -15.01 -7.25 -7.28
C ALA A 94 -14.05 -7.24 -6.07
N GLN A 95 -13.57 -8.41 -5.64
CA GLN A 95 -12.59 -8.51 -4.53
C GLN A 95 -11.27 -7.83 -4.89
N ARG A 96 -10.81 -7.99 -6.13
CA ARG A 96 -9.59 -7.36 -6.63
C ARG A 96 -9.75 -5.83 -6.65
N GLU A 97 -10.87 -5.33 -7.18
CA GLU A 97 -11.15 -3.90 -7.24
C GLU A 97 -11.22 -3.27 -5.84
N GLU A 98 -11.89 -3.95 -4.89
CA GLU A 98 -11.96 -3.51 -3.49
C GLU A 98 -10.59 -3.46 -2.82
N LEU A 99 -9.79 -4.51 -2.97
CA LEU A 99 -8.43 -4.59 -2.45
C LEU A 99 -7.54 -3.48 -3.02
N VAL A 100 -7.50 -3.37 -4.34
CA VAL A 100 -6.68 -2.36 -5.04
C VAL A 100 -7.14 -0.95 -4.70
N GLY A 101 -8.45 -0.71 -4.59
CA GLY A 101 -9.01 0.59 -4.20
C GLY A 101 -8.59 1.02 -2.79
N THR A 102 -8.55 0.08 -1.85
CA THR A 102 -8.12 0.35 -0.48
C THR A 102 -6.61 0.63 -0.42
N LEU A 103 -5.80 -0.19 -1.09
CA LEU A 103 -4.35 0.01 -1.17
C LEU A 103 -3.97 1.31 -1.90
N ARG A 104 -4.73 1.71 -2.91
CA ARG A 104 -4.56 2.97 -3.63
C ARG A 104 -4.82 4.16 -2.72
N SER A 105 -5.88 4.12 -1.91
CA SER A 105 -6.18 5.17 -0.93
C SER A 105 -5.03 5.34 0.07
N LEU A 106 -4.48 4.23 0.58
CA LEU A 106 -3.29 4.23 1.45
C LEU A 106 -2.07 4.86 0.80
N ALA A 107 -1.75 4.45 -0.43
CA ALA A 107 -0.61 4.96 -1.17
C ALA A 107 -0.73 6.47 -1.46
N GLY A 108 -1.95 6.96 -1.71
CA GLY A 108 -2.24 8.38 -1.89
C GLY A 108 -2.00 9.21 -0.62
N ILE A 109 -2.53 8.76 0.52
CA ILE A 109 -2.39 9.47 1.81
C ILE A 109 -0.91 9.61 2.20
N CYS A 110 -0.14 8.53 2.07
CA CYS A 110 1.24 8.52 2.53
C CYS A 110 2.19 9.34 1.64
N ARG A 111 1.89 9.51 0.34
CA ARG A 111 2.78 10.27 -0.56
C ARG A 111 2.64 11.78 -0.42
N GLU A 112 1.44 12.29 -0.15
CA GLU A 112 1.25 13.73 0.11
C GLU A 112 2.14 14.16 1.27
N GLN A 113 2.30 13.31 2.27
CA GLN A 113 3.14 13.54 3.45
C GLN A 113 4.65 13.36 3.15
N TRP A 114 5.04 12.36 2.34
CA TRP A 114 6.43 12.20 1.88
C TRP A 114 6.94 13.43 1.10
N ARG A 115 6.05 14.10 0.34
CA ARG A 115 6.42 15.27 -0.45
C ARG A 115 6.76 16.48 0.43
N VAL A 116 6.15 16.58 1.61
CA VAL A 116 6.39 17.65 2.60
C VAL A 116 7.73 17.45 3.31
N GLU A 117 8.13 16.22 3.66
CA GLU A 117 9.42 15.98 4.32
C GLU A 117 10.65 16.29 3.44
N LYS A 118 10.56 16.10 2.11
CA LYS A 118 11.70 16.34 1.20
C LYS A 118 11.81 17.77 0.64
N CYS A 119 10.79 18.60 0.85
CA CYS A 119 10.84 20.03 0.56
C CYS A 119 10.31 20.77 1.79
N PRO A 120 11.14 21.13 2.78
CA PRO A 120 10.70 22.04 3.81
C PRO A 120 10.17 23.31 3.12
N PRO A 121 9.05 23.90 3.59
CA PRO A 121 8.65 25.22 3.10
C PRO A 121 9.85 26.12 3.30
N SER A 122 10.33 26.73 2.21
CA SER A 122 11.30 27.81 2.28
C SER A 122 10.65 28.85 3.19
N GLY A 123 11.10 28.93 4.44
CA GLY A 123 10.61 29.91 5.37
C GLY A 123 10.66 31.29 4.70
N PRO A 124 9.69 32.18 4.97
CA PRO A 124 9.68 33.49 4.35
C PRO A 124 11.04 34.14 4.62
N SER A 125 11.77 34.46 3.55
CA SER A 125 13.03 35.16 3.61
C SER A 125 12.77 36.52 4.25
N THR A 126 13.03 36.65 5.55
CA THR A 126 13.10 37.94 6.24
C THR A 126 14.33 38.67 5.71
N THR A 127 14.14 39.34 4.57
CA THR A 127 15.04 40.39 4.10
C THR A 127 14.42 41.72 4.49
N GLY A 128 15.05 42.38 5.44
CA GLY A 128 14.64 43.65 6.03
C GLY A 128 15.11 43.63 7.48
N GLU A 129 16.03 44.47 7.94
CA GLU A 129 16.22 45.87 7.60
C GLU A 129 17.64 46.26 8.05
N GLY A 130 18.39 46.91 7.18
CA GLY A 130 19.63 47.57 7.58
C GLY A 130 19.29 48.91 8.20
N VAL A 131 19.88 49.23 9.36
CA VAL A 131 20.24 50.61 9.69
C VAL A 131 21.60 50.60 10.37
N ASN A 132 22.54 51.18 9.65
CA ASN A 132 23.87 51.54 10.09
C ASN A 132 23.80 52.98 10.60
N ARG A 133 24.08 53.23 11.88
CA ARG A 133 24.61 54.49 12.43
C ARG A 133 24.91 54.38 13.92
#